data_AF-A0A1I0C7Q6-F1
#
_entry.id   AF-A0A1I0C7Q6-F1
#
_cell.length_a   1.000
_cell.length_b   1.000
_cell.length_c   1.000
_cell.angle_alpha   90.00
_cell.angle_beta   90.00
_cell.angle_gamma   90.00
#
_symmetry.space_group_name_H-M   'P 1'
#
loop_
_entity.id
_entity.type
_entity.pdbx_description
1 polymer ?
#
loop_
_entity_poly.entity_id
_entity_poly.type
_entity_poly.pdbx_seq_one_letter_code
_entity_poly.pdbx_strand_id
1 'polypeptide(L)' 'MGLIAAVYLCIGWYEQGYMKRQKRSKRAKRRMWSMTFLLLFTTEAIYLTRERMSVAMMMRYLFYGIQKALFFEL' A
#
# COMPACT_ATOMS: atom_id res chain seq x y z
N MET A 1 4.68 -6.45 13.76
CA MET A 1 5.24 -6.16 12.42
C MET A 1 5.07 -7.34 11.48
N GLY A 2 5.60 -8.53 11.80
CA GLY A 2 5.54 -9.71 10.91
C GLY A 2 4.15 -10.12 10.40
N LEU A 3 3.10 -10.03 11.24
CA LEU A 3 1.74 -10.38 10.85
C LEU A 3 1.15 -9.45 9.77
N ILE A 4 1.33 -8.13 9.89
CA ILE A 4 0.78 -7.16 8.93
C ILE A 4 1.53 -7.26 7.60
N ALA A 5 2.85 -7.40 7.66
CA ALA A 5 3.67 -7.64 6.47
C ALA A 5 3.29 -8.95 5.75
N ALA A 6 3.03 -10.02 6.52
CA ALA A 6 2.56 -11.29 5.98
C ALA A 6 1.19 -11.14 5.29
N VAL A 7 0.24 -10.41 5.88
CA VAL A 7 -1.06 -10.14 5.26
C VAL A 7 -0.90 -9.39 3.92
N TYR A 8 -0.06 -8.36 3.85
CA TYR A 8 0.17 -7.63 2.59
C TYR A 8 0.84 -8.50 1.52
N LEU A 9 1.79 -9.36 1.89
CA LEU A 9 2.39 -10.32 0.98
C LEU A 9 1.37 -11.36 0.48
N CYS A 10 0.50 -11.85 1.36
CA CYS A 10 -0.59 -12.76 0.98
C CYS A 10 -1.56 -12.10 0.00
N ILE A 11 -1.94 -10.84 0.22
CA ILE A 11 -2.80 -10.08 -0.71
C ILE A 11 -2.11 -9.93 -2.06
N GLY A 12 -0.84 -9.52 -2.08
CA GLY A 12 -0.06 -9.38 -3.32
C GLY A 12 0.05 -10.70 -4.11
N TRP A 13 0.21 -11.82 -3.40
CA TRP A 13 0.25 -13.15 -4.01
C TRP A 13 -1.09 -13.60 -4.57
N TYR A 14 -2.19 -13.37 -3.83
CA TYR A 14 -3.55 -13.67 -4.27
C TYR A 14 -3.92 -12.86 -5.53
N GLU A 15 -3.68 -11.56 -5.50
CA GLU A 15 -3.91 -10.65 -6.63
C GLU A 15 -3.06 -11.01 -7.86
N GLN A 16 -1.82 -11.48 -7.66
CA GLN A 16 -0.99 -11.97 -8.76
C GLN A 16 -1.63 -13.19 -9.46
N GLY A 17 -2.23 -14.10 -8.68
CA GLY A 17 -2.99 -15.23 -9.19
C GLY A 17 -4.21 -14.78 -9.99
N TYR A 18 -4.96 -13.81 -9.46
CA TYR A 18 -6.12 -13.21 -10.12
C TYR A 18 -5.74 -12.53 -11.46
N MET A 19 -4.67 -11.73 -11.46
CA MET A 19 -4.19 -11.04 -12.66
C MET A 19 -3.64 -11.98 -13.72
N LYS A 20 -3.06 -13.13 -13.34
CA LYS A 20 -2.67 -14.17 -14.29
C LYS A 20 -3.92 -14.77 -14.96
N ARG A 21 -4.98 -15.06 -14.21
CA ARG A 21 -6.24 -15.59 -14.76
C ARG A 21 -6.92 -14.61 -15.72
N GLN A 22 -6.88 -13.31 -15.42
CA GLN A 22 -7.46 -12.27 -16.28
C GLN A 22 -6.55 -11.81 -17.44
N LYS A 23 -5.40 -12.45 -17.69
CA LYS A 23 -4.41 -12.03 -18.70
C LYS A 23 -4.05 -10.53 -18.63
N ARG A 24 -4.06 -9.95 -17.42
CA ARG A 24 -3.80 -8.51 -17.22
C ARG A 24 -2.37 -8.17 -17.65
N SER A 25 -2.22 -6.97 -18.22
CA SER A 25 -0.96 -6.40 -18.69
C SER A 25 0.17 -6.48 -17.65
N LYS A 26 1.40 -6.69 -18.12
CA LYS A 26 2.62 -6.61 -17.28
C LYS A 26 2.72 -5.28 -16.51
N ARG A 27 2.16 -4.19 -17.08
CA ARG A 27 2.11 -2.86 -16.44
C ARG A 27 1.20 -2.86 -15.20
N ALA A 28 0.07 -3.55 -15.26
CA ALA A 28 -0.85 -3.70 -14.13
C ALA A 28 -0.22 -4.51 -12.99
N LYS A 29 0.47 -5.61 -13.33
CA LYS A 29 1.23 -6.40 -12.34
C LYS A 29 2.33 -5.57 -11.66
N ARG A 30 3.04 -4.73 -12.42
CA ARG A 30 4.07 -3.84 -11.85
C ARG A 30 3.44 -2.82 -10.89
N ARG A 31 2.34 -2.17 -11.27
CA ARG A 31 1.60 -1.23 -10.40
C ARG A 31 1.14 -1.89 -9.10
N MET A 32 0.59 -3.10 -9.19
CA MET A 32 0.17 -3.88 -8.03
C MET A 32 1.31 -4.15 -7.06
N TRP A 33 2.43 -4.70 -7.55
CA TRP A 33 3.61 -4.93 -6.70
C TRP A 33 4.17 -3.65 -6.12
N SER A 34 4.26 -2.57 -6.89
CA SER A 34 4.65 -1.25 -6.39
C SER A 34 3.75 -0.77 -5.25
N MET A 35 2.44 -1.01 -5.34
CA MET A 35 1.47 -0.62 -4.33
C MET A 35 1.57 -1.49 -3.07
N THR A 36 1.80 -2.80 -3.21
CA THR A 36 2.08 -3.71 -2.09
C THR A 36 3.37 -3.33 -1.35
N PHE A 37 4.44 -3.02 -2.09
CA PHE A 37 5.70 -2.55 -1.49
C PHE A 37 5.54 -1.19 -0.82
N LEU A 38 4.80 -0.26 -1.43
CA LEU A 38 4.49 1.02 -0.82
C LEU A 38 3.77 0.80 0.53
N LEU A 39 2.72 -0.02 0.57
CA LEU A 39 1.99 -0.31 1.81
C LEU A 39 2.88 -0.92 2.91
N LEU A 40 3.78 -1.83 2.54
CA LEU A 40 4.79 -2.39 3.44
C LEU A 40 5.70 -1.29 4.02
N PHE A 41 6.28 -0.47 3.15
CA PHE A 41 7.16 0.64 3.56
C PHE A 41 6.42 1.65 4.45
N THR A 42 5.19 1.98 4.10
CA THR A 42 4.35 2.90 4.86
C THR A 42 4.03 2.35 6.24
N THR A 43 3.77 1.05 6.34
CA THR A 43 3.49 0.38 7.61
C THR A 43 4.72 0.36 8.52
N GLU A 44 5.89 0.07 7.98
CA GLU A 44 7.17 0.14 8.70
C GLU A 44 7.48 1.58 9.13
N ALA A 45 7.28 2.56 8.25
CA ALA A 45 7.44 3.96 8.58
C ALA A 45 6.54 4.35 9.76
N ILE A 46 5.25 4.00 9.72
CA ILE A 46 4.28 4.26 10.80
C ILE A 46 4.73 3.62 12.11
N TYR A 47 5.25 2.40 12.06
CA TYR A 47 5.73 1.71 13.24
C TYR A 47 6.95 2.38 13.85
N LEU A 48 7.93 2.75 13.04
CA LEU A 48 9.14 3.43 13.49
C LEU A 48 8.84 4.82 14.06
N THR A 49 7.84 5.51 13.53
CA THR A 49 7.43 6.83 14.02
C THR A 49 6.32 6.78 15.06
N ARG A 50 5.79 5.61 15.43
CA ARG A 50 4.66 5.48 16.38
C ARG A 50 4.94 6.09 17.75
N GLU A 51 6.21 6.13 18.16
CA GLU A 51 6.66 6.70 19.43
C GLU A 51 6.85 8.21 19.36
N ARG A 52 6.93 8.78 18.15
CA ARG A 52 7.14 10.23 17.92
C ARG A 52 5.89 10.94 17.37
N MET A 53 4.99 10.23 16.70
CA MET A 53 3.74 10.76 16.13
C MET A 53 2.62 9.74 16.26
N SER A 54 1.41 10.20 16.60
CA SER A 54 0.25 9.31 16.68
C SER A 54 -0.07 8.72 15.30
N VAL A 55 -0.41 7.43 15.27
CA VAL A 55 -0.79 6.70 14.04
C VAL A 55 -1.90 7.45 13.27
N ALA A 56 -2.80 8.11 13.98
CA ALA A 56 -3.87 8.93 13.41
C ALA A 56 -3.34 10.13 12.61
N MET A 57 -2.30 10.81 13.11
CA MET A 57 -1.69 11.95 12.43
C MET A 57 -0.98 11.52 11.15
N MET A 58 -0.34 10.36 11.18
CA MET A 58 0.38 9.82 10.02
C MET A 58 -0.58 9.29 8.94
N MET A 59 -1.65 8.60 9.34
CA MET A 59 -2.75 8.26 8.44
C MET A 59 -3.33 9.52 7.80
N ARG A 60 -3.49 10.61 8.56
CA ARG A 60 -3.97 11.88 8.00
C ARG A 60 -3.03 12.44 6.94
N TYR A 61 -1.71 12.41 7.12
CA TYR A 61 -0.76 12.87 6.09
C TYR A 61 -0.76 11.99 4.83
N LEU A 62 -0.80 10.67 4.99
CA LEU A 62 -0.86 9.72 3.87
C LEU A 62 -2.16 9.86 3.08
N PHE A 63 -3.30 9.83 3.77
CA PHE A 63 -4.59 9.98 3.14
C PHE A 63 -4.80 11.39 2.58
N TYR A 64 -4.24 12.44 3.20
CA TYR A 64 -4.29 13.77 2.63
C TYR A 64 -3.47 13.88 1.34
N GLY A 65 -2.28 13.28 1.29
CA GLY A 65 -1.48 13.20 0.06
C GLY A 65 -2.18 12.41 -1.05
N ILE A 66 -2.80 11.28 -0.68
CA ILE A 66 -3.56 10.43 -1.60
C ILE A 66 -4.86 11.10 -2.04
N GLN A 67 -5.61 11.75 -1.14
CA GLN A 67 -6.81 12.52 -1.47
C GLN A 67 -6.44 13.69 -2.37
N LYS A 68 -5.38 14.43 -2.08
CA LYS A 68 -4.93 15.51 -2.96
C LYS A 68 -4.49 14.97 -4.31
N ALA A 69 -3.86 13.80 -4.39
CA ALA A 69 -3.52 13.17 -5.68
C ALA A 69 -4.71 12.58 -6.44
N LEU A 70 -5.80 12.20 -5.75
CA LEU A 70 -7.01 11.61 -6.35
C LEU A 70 -8.12 12.63 -6.66
N PHE A 71 -8.17 13.76 -5.95
CA PHE A 71 -9.26 14.74 -6.02
C PHE A 71 -8.82 16.13 -6.53
N PHE A 72 -7.60 16.31 -7.03
CA PHE A 72 -7.20 17.55 -7.74
C PHE A 72 -7.70 17.61 -9.19
N GLU A 73 -8.55 16.67 -9.60
CA GLU A 73 -9.25 16.63 -10.89
C GLU A 73 -10.78 16.81 -10.77
N LEU A 74 -11.27 17.42 -9.69
CA LEU A 74 -12.69 17.81 -9.55
C LEU A 74 -12.83 19.29 -9.17
#